data_AF-A0ABD3I419-F1
#
_entry.id   AF-A0ABD3I419-F1
#
_cell.length_a   1.000
_cell.length_b   1.000
_cell.length_c   1.000
_cell.angle_alpha   90.00
_cell.angle_beta   90.00
_cell.angle_gamma   90.00
#
_symmetry.space_group_name_H-M   'P 1'
#
loop_
_entity.id
_entity.type
_entity.pdbx_description
1 polymer ?
#
loop_
_entity_poly.entity_id
_entity_poly.type
_entity_poly.pdbx_seq_one_letter_code
_entity_poly.pdbx_strand_id
1 'polypeptide(L)' 'MESTTSTAASSETRELAPRKSIQKLSESFCAPQYAASLKCLDDSDYDKSKCQDHFEAYKACRKQERELRLKANRKSKRFF' A
#
# COMPACT_ATOMS: atom_id res chain seq x y z
N MET A 1 12.65 52.10 1.60
CA MET A 1 13.91 51.62 2.18
C MET A 1 13.57 51.10 3.57
N GLU A 2 14.00 49.86 3.86
CA GLU A 2 13.72 49.04 5.07
C GLU A 2 12.25 48.65 5.32
N SER A 3 11.93 47.39 5.65
CA SER A 3 12.46 46.68 6.82
C SER A 3 12.93 45.25 6.58
N THR A 4 14.09 44.98 7.15
CA THR A 4 14.71 43.70 7.49
C THR A 4 14.00 42.98 8.66
N THR A 5 14.47 41.75 8.92
CA THR A 5 14.27 40.87 10.09
C THR A 5 13.22 39.77 9.90
N SER A 6 13.65 38.55 9.56
CA SER A 6 14.23 37.51 10.44
C SER A 6 13.20 36.90 11.37
N THR A 7 12.84 35.65 11.13
CA THR A 7 12.65 34.71 12.24
C THR A 7 13.09 33.31 11.83
N ALA A 8 13.78 32.70 12.78
CA ALA A 8 14.59 31.51 12.68
C ALA A 8 13.80 30.23 12.38
N ALA A 9 14.57 29.25 11.93
CA ALA A 9 14.26 27.83 11.98
C ALA A 9 13.62 27.41 13.32
N SER A 10 12.57 26.59 13.24
CA SER A 10 12.45 25.43 14.11
C SER A 10 11.43 24.44 13.53
N SER A 11 11.95 23.32 13.05
CA SER A 11 11.56 22.00 13.56
C SER A 11 10.07 21.76 13.78
N GLU A 12 9.37 21.34 12.73
CA GLU A 12 8.33 20.32 12.89
C GLU A 12 8.61 19.18 11.90
N THR A 13 9.75 18.54 12.11
CA THR A 13 9.82 17.08 11.92
C THR A 13 8.82 16.49 12.91
N ARG A 14 7.52 16.51 12.57
CA ARG A 14 6.56 15.62 13.22
C ARG A 14 7.02 14.23 12.84
N GLU A 15 7.81 13.67 13.73
CA GLU A 15 8.20 12.28 13.79
C GLU A 15 6.91 11.47 13.80
N LEU A 16 6.37 11.24 12.60
CA LEU A 16 5.45 10.16 12.32
C LEU A 16 6.31 8.92 12.54
N ALA A 17 6.37 8.47 13.81
CA ALA A 17 6.88 7.18 14.22
C ALA A 17 6.65 6.21 13.07
N PRO A 18 7.69 5.56 12.52
CA PRO A 18 7.64 4.94 11.20
C PRO A 18 6.44 4.00 11.16
N ARG A 19 5.32 4.53 10.63
CA ARG A 19 4.07 3.77 10.56
C ARG A 19 4.47 2.63 9.66
N LYS A 20 4.50 1.42 10.23
CA LYS A 20 4.78 0.14 9.56
C LYS A 20 4.48 0.35 8.10
N SER A 21 5.55 0.43 7.30
CA SER A 21 5.49 0.94 5.92
C SER A 21 4.22 0.44 5.27
N ILE A 22 3.32 1.37 4.92
CA ILE A 22 2.17 1.01 4.10
C ILE A 22 2.80 0.50 2.81
N GLN A 23 2.91 -0.83 2.68
CA GLN A 23 3.52 -1.42 1.50
C GLN A 23 2.68 -0.94 0.32
N LYS A 24 3.34 -0.22 -0.58
CA LYS A 24 2.65 0.40 -1.71
C LYS A 24 2.06 -0.74 -2.53
N LEU A 25 0.86 -0.53 -3.06
CA LEU A 25 0.20 -1.53 -3.90
C LEU A 25 1.09 -1.95 -5.09
N SER A 26 1.93 -1.03 -5.56
CA SER A 26 2.96 -1.25 -6.58
C SER A 26 4.09 -2.20 -6.17
N GLU A 27 4.38 -2.35 -4.87
CA GLU A 27 5.38 -3.27 -4.33
C GLU A 27 4.78 -4.65 -3.99
N SER A 28 3.45 -4.76 -3.98
CA SER A 28 2.78 -6.04 -3.81
C SER A 28 2.76 -6.81 -5.14
N PHE A 29 2.98 -8.12 -5.09
CA PHE A 29 2.82 -9.00 -6.26
C PHE A 29 1.36 -9.10 -6.74
N CYS A 30 0.42 -8.45 -6.04
CA CYS A 30 -0.99 -8.36 -6.39
C CYS A 30 -1.35 -7.16 -7.26
N ALA A 31 -0.39 -6.27 -7.53
CA ALA A 31 -0.54 -5.15 -8.47
C ALA A 31 -1.15 -5.53 -9.83
N PRO A 32 -0.75 -6.62 -10.52
CA PRO A 32 -1.32 -6.96 -11.83
C PRO A 32 -2.81 -7.35 -11.73
N GLN A 33 -3.21 -8.04 -10.67
CA GLN A 33 -4.62 -8.40 -10.44
C GLN A 33 -5.46 -7.15 -10.14
N TYR A 34 -4.90 -6.21 -9.38
CA TYR A 34 -5.55 -4.94 -9.12
C TYR A 34 -5.72 -4.11 -10.40
N ALA A 35 -4.67 -4.01 -11.22
CA ALA A 35 -4.73 -3.32 -12.51
C ALA A 35 -5.76 -3.97 -13.44
N ALA A 36 -5.86 -5.30 -13.47
CA ALA A 36 -6.87 -6.02 -14.23
C ALA A 36 -8.30 -5.71 -13.73
N SER A 37 -8.51 -5.65 -12.41
CA SER A 37 -9.81 -5.29 -11.83
C SER A 37 -10.24 -3.86 -12.17
N LEU A 38 -9.29 -2.91 -12.18
CA LEU A 38 -9.56 -1.52 -12.57
C LEU A 38 -9.91 -1.41 -14.04
N LYS A 39 -9.15 -2.10 -14.91
CA LYS A 39 -9.42 -2.13 -16.34
C LYS A 39 -10.82 -2.67 -16.65
N CYS A 40 -11.23 -3.75 -15.96
CA CYS A 40 -12.57 -4.30 -16.10
C CYS A 40 -13.65 -3.29 -15.67
N LEU A 41 -13.42 -2.49 -14.63
CA LEU A 41 -14.35 -1.42 -14.24
C LEU A 41 -14.43 -0.32 -15.31
N ASP A 42 -13.29 0.11 -15.84
CA ASP A 42 -13.24 1.16 -16.86
C ASP A 42 -13.97 0.72 -18.15
N ASP A 43 -13.87 -0.55 -18.51
CA ASP A 43 -14.54 -1.13 -19.69
C ASP A 43 -16.05 -1.42 -19.46
N SER A 44 -16.50 -1.48 -18.21
CA SER A 44 -17.85 -1.90 -17.83
C SER A 44 -18.68 -0.79 -17.16
N ASP A 45 -18.37 0.48 -17.37
CA ASP A 45 -19.04 1.61 -16.72
C ASP A 45 -19.09 1.51 -15.18
N TYR A 46 -18.03 0.95 -14.58
CA TYR A 46 -17.92 0.70 -13.14
C TYR A 46 -18.89 -0.37 -12.58
N ASP A 47 -19.44 -1.24 -13.44
CA ASP A 47 -20.25 -2.39 -13.04
C ASP A 47 -19.42 -3.46 -12.30
N LYS A 48 -19.39 -3.35 -10.97
CA LYS A 48 -18.64 -4.27 -10.09
C LYS A 48 -19.09 -5.73 -10.21
N SER A 49 -20.36 -5.97 -10.58
CA SER A 49 -20.94 -7.30 -10.72
C SER A 49 -20.25 -8.12 -11.81
N LYS A 50 -19.82 -7.50 -12.91
CA LYS A 50 -19.12 -8.15 -14.02
C LYS A 50 -17.66 -8.46 -13.70
N CYS A 51 -17.07 -7.74 -12.74
CA CYS A 51 -15.65 -7.80 -12.39
C CYS A 51 -15.37 -8.47 -11.03
N GLN A 52 -16.37 -9.15 -10.43
CA GLN A 52 -16.24 -9.82 -9.12
C GLN A 52 -15.03 -10.77 -9.08
N ASP A 53 -14.83 -11.56 -10.14
CA ASP A 53 -13.74 -12.54 -10.22
C ASP A 53 -12.35 -11.88 -10.09
N HIS A 54 -12.15 -10.71 -10.70
CA HIS A 54 -10.90 -9.97 -10.58
C HIS A 54 -10.68 -9.42 -9.16
N PHE A 55 -11.74 -8.98 -8.49
CA PHE A 55 -11.66 -8.54 -7.10
C PHE A 55 -11.41 -9.71 -6.13
N GLU A 56 -12.01 -10.86 -6.38
CA GLU A 56 -11.77 -12.07 -5.60
C GLU A 56 -10.33 -12.57 -5.77
N ALA A 57 -9.82 -12.58 -7.01
CA ALA A 57 -8.42 -12.88 -7.29
C ALA A 57 -7.48 -11.91 -6.56
N TYR A 58 -7.77 -10.61 -6.57
CA TYR A 58 -7.01 -9.62 -5.82
C TYR A 58 -7.06 -9.83 -4.30
N LYS A 59 -8.24 -10.13 -3.73
CA LYS A 59 -8.39 -10.45 -2.30
C LYS A 59 -7.62 -11.71 -1.90
N ALA A 60 -7.70 -12.76 -2.71
CA ALA A 60 -6.96 -14.00 -2.50
C ALA A 60 -5.45 -13.75 -2.52
N CYS A 61 -4.98 -12.96 -3.47
CA CYS A 61 -3.58 -12.55 -3.57
C CYS A 61 -3.11 -11.78 -2.31
N ARG A 62 -3.89 -10.78 -1.87
CA ARG A 62 -3.60 -10.01 -0.64
C ARG A 62 -3.56 -10.88 0.62
N LYS A 63 -4.37 -11.95 0.66
CA LYS A 63 -4.33 -12.93 1.75
C LYS A 63 -3.04 -13.73 1.72
N GLN A 64 -2.61 -14.22 0.55
CA GLN A 64 -1.34 -14.94 0.38
C GLN A 64 -0.14 -14.07 0.75
N GLU A 65 -0.15 -12.79 0.36
CA GLU A 65 0.92 -11.84 0.70
C GLU A 65 1.11 -11.75 2.22
N ARG A 66 -0.01 -11.63 2.95
CA ARG A 66 -0.02 -11.59 4.41
C ARG A 66 0.52 -12.90 5.00
N GLU A 67 0.14 -14.05 4.46
CA GLU A 67 0.59 -15.36 4.92
C GLU A 67 2.09 -15.58 4.70
N LEU A 68 2.62 -15.18 3.54
CA LEU A 68 4.06 -15.23 3.24
C LEU A 68 4.85 -14.37 4.23
N ARG A 69 4.37 -13.15 4.50
CA ARG A 69 4.97 -12.24 5.48
C ARG A 69 4.94 -12.83 6.89
N LEU A 70 3.84 -13.45 7.31
CA LEU A 70 3.74 -14.13 8.60
C LEU A 70 4.70 -15.32 8.69
N LYS A 71 4.83 -16.12 7.62
CA LYS A 71 5.75 -17.27 7.58
C LYS A 71 7.20 -16.81 7.66
N ALA A 72 7.57 -15.73 7.00
CA ALA A 72 8.90 -15.12 7.09
C ALA A 72 9.18 -14.61 8.51
N ASN A 73 8.23 -13.90 9.13
CA ASN A 73 8.37 -13.44 10.52
C ASN A 73 8.48 -14.61 11.52
N ARG A 74 7.68 -15.68 11.33
CA ARG A 74 7.75 -16.88 12.16
C ARG A 74 9.10 -17.60 12.03
N LYS A 75 9.68 -17.65 10.84
CA LYS A 75 11.02 -18.21 10.64
C LYS A 75 12.09 -17.33 11.28
N SER A 76 12.02 -16.01 11.10
CA SER A 76 12.97 -15.06 11.69
C SER A 76 12.97 -15.09 13.23
N LYS A 77 11.81 -15.21 13.88
CA LYS A 77 11.69 -15.38 15.34
C LYS A 77 12.14 -16.73 15.88
N ARG A 78 12.32 -17.75 15.02
CA ARG A 78 12.81 -19.07 15.45
C ARG A 78 14.33 -19.19 15.35
N PHE A 79 15.00 -18.20 14.78
CA PHE A 79 16.46 -18.17 14.60
C PHE A 79 17.17 -17.22 15.58
N PHE A 80 16.43 -16.50 16.43
CA PHE A 80 16.96 -15.62 17.46
C PHE A 80 16.49 -16.09 18.84
#